data_AF-A0A924G8B3-F1
#
_entry.id   AF-A0A924G8B3-F1
#
_cell.length_a   1.000
_cell.length_b   1.000
_cell.length_c   1.000
_cell.angle_alpha   90.00
_cell.angle_beta   90.00
_cell.angle_gamma   90.00
#
_symmetry.space_group_name_H-M   'P 1'
#
loop_
_entity.id
_entity.type
_entity.pdbx_description
1 polymer ?
#
loop_
_entity_poly.entity_id
_entity_poly.type
_entity_poly.pdbx_seq_one_letter_code
_entity_poly.pdbx_strand_id
1 'polypeptide(L)'
;MPTFSDRPLSAAERARLTRRPSDRSITTTLAVTGLIAAFMQTLVTPIIPRLPDFLNTTPADATWVLTSTLLAAAISTPISGRLGDMYGKRRVVLVLLLLMAGGSIISALSNTLIPMIVGRVFQGVGLGVIALGIIILRDVIHPKNLGGAVALVSATLGVGGAIGLPVAALIAQNFDYHYLFWLATALAIVAVILVATIIPVSTLRVGGHFDFVGAVGFAIGLIGILLAISKGSEWGWTSPTTLGLLVGGVAVLVAWAFIELRTTDALVDLRVAFRRPVLLTNLA
;
A
#
# COMPACT_ATOMS: atom_id res chain seq x y z
N MET A 1 39.85 9.30 5.66
CA MET A 1 38.95 10.47 5.78
C MET A 1 38.61 10.94 4.37
N PRO A 2 37.34 10.93 3.93
CA PRO A 2 37.00 11.42 2.59
C PRO A 2 36.99 12.96 2.60
N THR A 3 37.78 13.55 1.72
CA THR A 3 37.86 14.97 1.45
C THR A 3 36.55 15.44 0.80
N PHE A 4 35.71 16.16 1.55
CA PHE A 4 34.69 17.02 0.93
C PHE A 4 35.45 18.08 0.13
N SER A 5 35.46 17.95 -1.19
CA SER A 5 36.04 18.99 -2.04
C SER A 5 35.20 20.27 -1.89
N ASP A 6 35.73 21.32 -1.29
CA ASP A 6 35.16 22.67 -1.18
C ASP A 6 35.11 23.41 -2.53
N ARG A 7 34.98 22.68 -3.65
CA ARG A 7 34.86 23.32 -4.96
C ARG A 7 33.46 23.92 -5.09
N PRO A 8 33.33 25.21 -5.44
CA PRO A 8 32.04 25.83 -5.65
C PRO A 8 31.31 25.11 -6.78
N LEU A 9 30.06 24.70 -6.51
CA LEU A 9 29.21 24.01 -7.48
C LEU A 9 29.18 24.78 -8.82
N SER A 10 29.41 24.08 -9.92
CA SER A 10 29.35 24.65 -11.27
C SER A 10 27.94 25.17 -11.59
N ALA A 11 27.83 26.08 -12.56
CA ALA A 11 26.52 26.61 -12.99
C ALA A 11 25.56 25.50 -13.43
N ALA A 12 26.07 24.41 -14.03
CA ALA A 12 25.27 23.24 -14.40
C ALA A 12 24.80 22.42 -13.19
N GLU A 13 25.64 22.26 -12.16
CA GLU A 13 25.27 21.60 -10.91
C GLU A 13 24.25 22.45 -10.12
N ARG A 14 24.45 23.77 -10.08
CA ARG A 14 23.48 24.71 -9.50
C ARG A 14 22.16 24.68 -10.27
N ALA A 15 22.20 24.70 -11.60
CA ALA A 15 21.01 24.63 -12.45
C ALA A 15 20.21 23.34 -12.23
N ARG A 16 20.90 22.19 -12.10
CA ARG A 16 20.30 20.90 -11.74
C ARG A 16 19.66 20.92 -10.35
N LEU A 17 20.28 21.57 -9.38
CA LEU A 17 19.73 21.73 -8.02
C LEU A 17 18.54 22.71 -7.98
N THR A 18 18.48 23.68 -8.90
CA THR A 18 17.38 24.66 -8.99
C THR A 18 16.17 24.19 -9.79
N ARG A 19 16.29 23.16 -10.64
CA ARG A 19 15.14 22.61 -11.39
C ARG A 19 14.26 21.79 -10.45
N ARG A 20 13.37 22.45 -9.73
CA ARG A 20 12.22 21.79 -9.11
C ARG A 20 11.29 21.30 -10.22
N PRO A 21 10.90 20.01 -10.23
CA PRO A 21 9.82 19.53 -11.07
C PRO A 21 8.58 20.41 -10.85
N SER A 22 7.79 20.64 -11.90
CA SER A 22 6.58 21.46 -11.76
C SER A 22 5.55 20.75 -10.87
N ASP A 23 4.80 21.52 -10.07
CA ASP A 23 3.69 21.00 -9.24
C ASP A 23 2.76 20.07 -10.04
N ARG A 24 2.50 20.42 -11.30
CA ARG A 24 1.70 19.61 -12.22
C ARG A 24 2.34 18.25 -12.50
N SER A 25 3.64 18.21 -12.81
CA SER A 25 4.34 16.95 -13.08
C SER A 25 4.30 15.99 -11.87
N ILE A 26 4.56 16.51 -10.67
CA ILE A 26 4.49 15.74 -9.43
C ILE A 26 3.07 15.21 -9.19
N THR A 27 2.08 16.09 -9.33
CA THR A 27 0.67 15.73 -9.15
C THR A 27 0.24 14.65 -10.14
N THR A 28 0.55 14.80 -11.42
CA THR A 28 0.22 13.82 -12.45
C THR A 28 0.92 12.48 -12.20
N THR A 29 2.20 12.49 -11.82
CA THR A 29 2.92 11.24 -11.50
C THR A 29 2.28 10.49 -10.34
N LEU A 30 1.93 11.19 -9.26
CA LEU A 30 1.29 10.57 -8.10
C LEU A 30 -0.15 10.14 -8.41
N ALA A 31 -0.88 10.88 -9.23
CA ALA A 31 -2.20 10.48 -9.71
C ALA A 31 -2.14 9.23 -10.58
N VAL A 32 -1.21 9.14 -11.53
CA VAL A 32 -0.99 7.93 -12.33
C VAL A 32 -0.60 6.74 -11.45
N THR A 33 0.24 6.97 -10.45
CA THR A 33 0.62 5.90 -9.50
C THR A 33 -0.58 5.42 -8.68
N GLY A 34 -1.43 6.34 -8.20
CA GLY A 34 -2.68 6.02 -7.51
C GLY A 34 -3.67 5.27 -8.40
N LEU A 35 -3.79 5.68 -9.67
CA LEU A 35 -4.61 5.02 -10.68
C LEU A 35 -4.16 3.56 -10.89
N ILE A 36 -2.86 3.33 -11.03
CA ILE A 36 -2.27 2.00 -11.23
C ILE A 36 -2.53 1.12 -10.00
N ALA A 37 -2.33 1.64 -8.79
CA ALA A 37 -2.60 0.93 -7.55
C ALA A 37 -4.09 0.53 -7.43
N ALA A 38 -5.00 1.46 -7.73
CA ALA A 38 -6.45 1.19 -7.70
C ALA A 38 -6.88 0.19 -8.78
N PHE A 39 -6.35 0.32 -9.98
CA PHE A 39 -6.54 -0.64 -11.07
C PHE A 39 -6.15 -2.05 -10.62
N MET A 40 -4.94 -2.21 -10.08
CA MET A 40 -4.42 -3.50 -9.59
C MET A 40 -5.25 -4.12 -8.47
N GLN A 41 -5.80 -3.29 -7.58
CA GLN A 41 -6.67 -3.77 -6.52
C GLN A 41 -7.94 -4.43 -7.09
N THR A 42 -8.45 -3.93 -8.22
CA THR A 42 -9.69 -4.44 -8.84
C THR A 42 -9.50 -5.57 -9.84
N LEU A 43 -8.27 -5.82 -10.31
CA LEU A 43 -7.96 -6.80 -11.37
C LEU A 43 -8.46 -8.22 -11.09
N VAL A 44 -8.43 -8.65 -9.83
CA VAL A 44 -8.79 -10.03 -9.45
C VAL A 44 -10.30 -10.21 -9.29
N THR A 45 -11.06 -9.12 -9.16
CA THR A 45 -12.50 -9.17 -8.84
C THR A 45 -13.33 -9.98 -9.83
N PRO A 46 -13.16 -9.84 -11.16
CA PRO A 46 -13.96 -10.60 -12.12
C PRO A 46 -13.62 -12.10 -12.15
N ILE A 47 -12.43 -12.49 -11.69
CA ILE A 47 -11.97 -13.89 -11.71
C ILE A 47 -12.23 -14.64 -10.41
N ILE A 48 -12.69 -13.97 -9.34
CA ILE A 48 -12.96 -14.61 -8.04
C ILE A 48 -13.76 -15.91 -8.17
N PRO A 49 -14.88 -15.96 -8.91
CA PRO A 49 -15.69 -17.18 -8.96
C PRO A 49 -14.99 -18.37 -9.60
N ARG A 50 -13.92 -18.12 -10.39
CA ARG A 50 -13.12 -19.12 -11.10
C ARG A 50 -11.80 -19.45 -10.40
N LEU A 51 -11.37 -18.64 -9.42
CA LEU A 51 -10.14 -18.91 -8.66
C LEU A 51 -10.09 -20.30 -8.00
N PRO A 52 -11.19 -20.86 -7.45
CA PRO A 52 -11.18 -22.22 -6.90
C PRO A 52 -10.71 -23.26 -7.92
N ASP A 53 -11.19 -23.15 -9.16
CA ASP A 53 -10.83 -24.05 -10.25
C ASP A 53 -9.40 -23.79 -10.74
N PHE A 54 -9.00 -22.53 -10.89
CA PHE A 54 -7.66 -22.17 -11.35
C PHE A 54 -6.54 -22.59 -10.38
N LEU A 55 -6.83 -22.58 -9.08
CA LEU A 55 -5.83 -22.82 -8.03
C LEU A 55 -6.01 -24.18 -7.35
N ASN A 56 -6.97 -25.00 -7.81
CA ASN A 56 -7.33 -26.30 -7.22
C ASN A 56 -7.58 -26.21 -5.71
N THR A 57 -8.47 -25.31 -5.30
CA THR A 57 -8.68 -24.94 -3.89
C THR A 57 -10.15 -24.73 -3.56
N THR A 58 -10.48 -24.56 -2.28
CA THR A 58 -11.85 -24.25 -1.85
C THR A 58 -12.23 -22.79 -2.14
N PRO A 59 -13.52 -22.44 -2.28
CA PRO A 59 -13.97 -21.05 -2.37
C PRO A 59 -13.57 -20.20 -1.16
N ALA A 60 -13.57 -20.79 0.04
CA ALA A 60 -13.15 -20.11 1.27
C ALA A 60 -11.66 -19.72 1.19
N ASP A 61 -10.81 -20.61 0.70
CA ASP A 61 -9.39 -20.35 0.47
C ASP A 61 -9.14 -19.39 -0.69
N ALA A 62 -9.87 -19.50 -1.80
CA ALA A 62 -9.74 -18.59 -2.93
C ALA A 62 -10.04 -17.13 -2.54
N THR A 63 -10.96 -16.92 -1.58
CA THR A 63 -11.27 -15.58 -1.05
C THR A 63 -10.08 -14.93 -0.32
N TRP A 64 -9.11 -15.73 0.16
CA TRP A 64 -7.87 -15.21 0.75
C TRP A 64 -6.96 -14.50 -0.25
N VAL A 65 -7.08 -14.76 -1.55
CA VAL A 65 -6.36 -14.04 -2.61
C VAL A 65 -6.69 -12.54 -2.57
N LEU A 66 -7.91 -12.16 -2.19
CA LEU A 66 -8.31 -10.76 -2.01
C LEU A 66 -8.10 -10.28 -0.59
N THR A 67 -8.56 -11.08 0.37
CA THR A 67 -8.57 -10.71 1.80
C THR A 67 -7.16 -10.43 2.31
N SER A 68 -6.17 -11.26 1.91
CA SER A 68 -4.76 -11.04 2.26
C SER A 68 -4.18 -9.76 1.67
N THR A 69 -4.63 -9.34 0.48
CA THR A 69 -4.18 -8.08 -0.14
C THR A 69 -4.66 -6.89 0.67
N LEU A 70 -5.96 -6.88 1.02
CA LEU A 70 -6.57 -5.80 1.78
C LEU A 70 -5.98 -5.72 3.20
N LEU A 71 -5.75 -6.87 3.83
CA LEU A 71 -5.08 -6.96 5.13
C LEU A 71 -3.65 -6.40 5.06
N ALA A 72 -2.88 -6.82 4.06
CA ALA A 72 -1.52 -6.32 3.87
C ALA A 72 -1.50 -4.80 3.61
N ALA A 73 -2.47 -4.28 2.86
CA ALA A 73 -2.62 -2.84 2.63
C ALA A 73 -2.99 -2.07 3.90
N ALA A 74 -3.90 -2.61 4.73
CA ALA A 74 -4.28 -2.02 6.00
C ALA A 74 -3.10 -1.92 6.97
N ILE A 75 -2.28 -2.97 7.02
CA ILE A 75 -1.05 -3.01 7.84
C ILE A 75 0.04 -2.09 7.27
N SER A 76 0.24 -2.10 5.95
CA SER A 76 1.35 -1.37 5.32
C SER A 76 1.14 0.14 5.28
N THR A 77 -0.10 0.62 5.28
CA THR A 77 -0.43 2.05 5.16
C THR A 77 0.19 2.92 6.28
N PRO A 78 0.01 2.63 7.58
CA PRO A 78 0.67 3.40 8.63
C PRO A 78 2.20 3.19 8.65
N ILE A 79 2.64 1.95 8.36
CA ILE A 79 4.07 1.61 8.27
C ILE A 79 4.77 2.42 7.18
N SER A 80 4.17 2.54 6.00
CA SER A 80 4.75 3.28 4.88
C SER A 80 4.88 4.76 5.21
N GLY A 81 3.88 5.36 5.86
CA GLY A 81 3.94 6.74 6.36
C GLY A 81 5.14 6.96 7.25
N ARG A 82 5.28 6.16 8.32
CA ARG A 82 6.39 6.26 9.27
C ARG A 82 7.75 6.02 8.63
N LEU A 83 7.88 4.97 7.80
CA LEU A 83 9.11 4.71 7.05
C LEU A 83 9.45 5.86 6.10
N GLY A 84 8.44 6.49 5.49
CA GLY A 84 8.59 7.62 4.60
C GLY A 84 9.17 8.85 5.31
N ASP A 85 8.72 9.12 6.52
CA ASP A 85 9.23 10.21 7.34
C ASP A 85 10.68 9.95 7.80
N MET A 86 11.04 8.70 8.12
CA MET A 86 12.38 8.32 8.58
C MET A 86 13.42 8.22 7.45
N TYR A 87 13.11 7.47 6.39
CA TYR A 87 14.05 7.12 5.33
C TYR A 87 13.90 7.95 4.06
N GLY A 88 12.86 8.78 3.99
CA GLY A 88 12.51 9.62 2.85
C GLY A 88 11.40 9.01 1.98
N LYS A 89 10.33 9.78 1.78
CA LYS A 89 9.08 9.37 1.13
C LYS A 89 9.28 8.79 -0.26
N ARG A 90 10.11 9.43 -1.10
CA ARG A 90 10.44 8.91 -2.45
C ARG A 90 11.05 7.51 -2.40
N ARG A 91 12.01 7.27 -1.50
CA ARG A 91 12.68 5.96 -1.40
C ARG A 91 11.67 4.88 -1.02
N VAL A 92 10.81 5.18 -0.04
CA VAL A 92 9.79 4.22 0.40
C VAL A 92 8.75 3.96 -0.68
N VAL A 93 8.29 4.98 -1.40
CA VAL A 93 7.41 4.79 -2.56
C VAL A 93 8.04 3.84 -3.59
N LEU A 94 9.32 4.03 -3.93
CA LEU A 94 10.00 3.14 -4.88
C LEU A 94 10.06 1.70 -4.37
N VAL A 95 10.35 1.49 -3.08
CA VAL A 95 10.33 0.14 -2.47
C VAL A 95 8.93 -0.48 -2.56
N LEU A 96 7.88 0.27 -2.23
CA LEU A 96 6.50 -0.22 -2.32
C LEU A 96 6.11 -0.61 -3.74
N LEU A 97 6.48 0.20 -4.74
CA LEU A 97 6.21 -0.10 -6.14
C LEU A 97 7.00 -1.31 -6.64
N LEU A 98 8.24 -1.50 -6.17
CA LEU A 98 9.03 -2.70 -6.48
C LEU A 98 8.46 -3.95 -5.81
N LEU A 99 7.98 -3.86 -4.56
CA LEU A 99 7.27 -4.96 -3.91
C LEU A 99 5.98 -5.30 -4.66
N MET A 100 5.25 -4.29 -5.12
CA MET A 100 4.04 -4.47 -5.94
C MET A 100 4.36 -5.19 -7.26
N ALA A 101 5.41 -4.77 -7.97
CA ALA A 101 5.88 -5.43 -9.18
C ALA A 101 6.32 -6.88 -8.91
N GLY A 102 7.10 -7.11 -7.85
CA GLY A 102 7.55 -8.44 -7.45
C GLY A 102 6.39 -9.36 -7.08
N GLY A 103 5.42 -8.86 -6.32
CA GLY A 103 4.20 -9.59 -5.99
C GLY A 103 3.36 -9.94 -7.22
N SER A 104 3.31 -9.03 -8.18
CA SER A 104 2.66 -9.26 -9.47
C SER A 104 3.38 -10.34 -10.29
N ILE A 105 4.71 -10.34 -10.33
CA ILE A 105 5.50 -11.39 -10.99
C ILE A 105 5.27 -12.75 -10.32
N ILE A 106 5.27 -12.82 -8.99
CA ILE A 106 4.99 -14.06 -8.25
C ILE A 106 3.61 -14.60 -8.64
N SER A 107 2.60 -13.73 -8.69
CA SER A 107 1.23 -14.10 -9.07
C SER A 107 1.13 -14.53 -10.54
N ALA A 108 1.89 -13.89 -11.44
CA ALA A 108 1.93 -14.21 -12.86
C ALA A 108 2.59 -15.56 -13.17
N LEU A 109 3.39 -16.07 -12.25
CA LEU A 109 4.09 -17.36 -12.37
C LEU A 109 3.45 -18.46 -11.51
N SER A 110 2.40 -18.15 -10.74
CA SER A 110 1.81 -19.07 -9.76
C SER A 110 0.59 -19.81 -10.31
N ASN A 111 0.58 -21.13 -10.16
CA ASN A 111 -0.57 -21.99 -10.46
C ASN A 111 -1.20 -22.62 -9.22
N THR A 112 -0.84 -22.14 -8.02
CA THR A 112 -1.31 -22.68 -6.74
C THR A 112 -1.62 -21.56 -5.76
N LEU A 113 -2.44 -21.87 -4.76
CA LEU A 113 -2.96 -20.88 -3.81
C LEU A 113 -1.87 -20.13 -3.04
N ILE A 114 -0.88 -20.84 -2.48
CA ILE A 114 0.07 -20.22 -1.54
C ILE A 114 0.94 -19.15 -2.23
N PRO A 115 1.61 -19.43 -3.37
CA PRO A 115 2.37 -18.40 -4.08
C PRO A 115 1.47 -17.25 -4.56
N MET A 116 0.23 -17.54 -4.97
CA MET A 116 -0.74 -16.51 -5.31
C MET A 116 -1.01 -15.57 -4.12
N ILE A 117 -1.30 -16.11 -2.93
CA ILE A 117 -1.49 -15.31 -1.71
C ILE A 117 -0.23 -14.49 -1.40
N VAL A 118 0.97 -15.07 -1.49
CA VAL A 118 2.22 -14.34 -1.27
C VAL A 118 2.38 -13.16 -2.23
N GLY A 119 2.13 -13.40 -3.52
CA GLY A 119 2.18 -12.34 -4.53
C GLY A 119 1.15 -11.23 -4.27
N ARG A 120 -0.04 -11.60 -3.81
CA ARG A 120 -1.11 -10.69 -3.42
C ARG A 120 -0.81 -9.90 -2.15
N VAL A 121 -0.17 -10.51 -1.15
CA VAL A 121 0.32 -9.80 0.04
C VAL A 121 1.33 -8.72 -0.36
N PHE A 122 2.29 -9.03 -1.22
CA PHE A 122 3.27 -8.04 -1.71
C PHE A 122 2.62 -6.89 -2.50
N GLN A 123 1.62 -7.19 -3.33
CA GLN A 123 0.81 -6.15 -3.99
C GLN A 123 0.05 -5.28 -2.98
N GLY A 124 -0.55 -5.90 -1.95
CA GLY A 124 -1.24 -5.20 -0.87
C GLY A 124 -0.32 -4.27 -0.11
N VAL A 125 0.90 -4.72 0.23
CA VAL A 125 1.93 -3.85 0.81
C VAL A 125 2.16 -2.62 -0.07
N GLY A 126 2.27 -2.83 -1.38
CA GLY A 126 2.44 -1.78 -2.39
C GLY A 126 1.39 -0.66 -2.37
N LEU A 127 0.16 -0.96 -1.94
CA LEU A 127 -0.93 0.04 -1.87
C LEU A 127 -0.67 1.18 -0.87
N GLY A 128 0.29 1.01 0.04
CA GLY A 128 0.78 2.08 0.91
C GLY A 128 1.34 3.30 0.14
N VAL A 129 1.57 3.16 -1.17
CA VAL A 129 1.98 4.26 -2.06
C VAL A 129 0.93 5.37 -2.15
N ILE A 130 -0.36 5.06 -2.00
CA ILE A 130 -1.44 6.05 -2.10
C ILE A 130 -1.34 7.05 -0.96
N ALA A 131 -1.24 6.54 0.28
CA ALA A 131 -1.10 7.37 1.47
C ALA A 131 0.18 8.21 1.42
N LEU A 132 1.32 7.60 1.07
CA LEU A 132 2.58 8.33 0.90
C LEU A 132 2.53 9.37 -0.21
N GLY A 133 1.82 9.11 -1.31
CA GLY A 133 1.61 10.05 -2.39
C GLY A 133 0.90 11.31 -1.90
N ILE A 134 -0.16 11.16 -1.11
CA ILE A 134 -0.86 12.31 -0.50
C ILE A 134 0.06 13.08 0.44
N ILE A 135 0.90 12.40 1.22
CA ILE A 135 1.88 13.05 2.09
C ILE A 135 2.91 13.84 1.27
N ILE A 136 3.45 13.25 0.20
CA ILE A 136 4.38 13.96 -0.71
C ILE A 136 3.73 15.21 -1.29
N LEU A 137 2.46 15.13 -1.73
CA LEU A 137 1.76 16.31 -2.24
C LEU A 137 1.69 17.43 -1.19
N ARG A 138 1.37 17.09 0.06
CA ARG A 138 1.30 18.07 1.16
C ARG A 138 2.64 18.75 1.45
N ASP A 139 3.74 18.05 1.25
CA ASP A 139 5.08 18.58 1.51
C ASP A 139 5.60 19.49 0.39
N VAL A 140 5.28 19.18 -0.87
CA VAL A 140 5.95 19.79 -2.03
C VAL A 140 5.08 20.72 -2.86
N ILE A 141 3.76 20.55 -2.82
CA ILE A 141 2.83 21.34 -3.64
C ILE A 141 2.46 22.64 -2.93
N HIS A 142 2.36 23.73 -3.69
CA HIS A 142 1.92 25.00 -3.14
C HIS A 142 0.51 24.89 -2.51
N PRO A 143 0.25 25.45 -1.31
CA PRO A 143 -1.03 25.27 -0.61
C PRO A 143 -2.28 25.60 -1.43
N LYS A 144 -2.20 26.61 -2.32
CA LYS A 144 -3.28 26.98 -3.25
C LYS A 144 -3.68 25.86 -4.23
N ASN A 145 -2.76 24.97 -4.60
CA ASN A 145 -2.97 23.88 -5.55
C ASN A 145 -3.23 22.53 -4.86
N LEU A 146 -2.95 22.44 -3.56
CA LEU A 146 -2.99 21.18 -2.81
C LEU A 146 -4.36 20.52 -2.83
N GLY A 147 -5.44 21.29 -2.66
CA GLY A 147 -6.80 20.76 -2.68
C GLY A 147 -7.13 20.04 -3.99
N GLY A 148 -6.83 20.68 -5.13
CA GLY A 148 -7.02 20.07 -6.46
C GLY A 148 -6.12 18.86 -6.71
N ALA A 149 -4.88 18.90 -6.23
CA ALA A 149 -3.94 17.78 -6.36
C ALA A 149 -4.41 16.54 -5.57
N VAL A 150 -4.84 16.73 -4.32
CA VAL A 150 -5.39 15.65 -3.48
C VAL A 150 -6.70 15.12 -4.07
N ALA A 151 -7.57 16.01 -4.58
CA ALA A 151 -8.80 15.61 -5.26
C ALA A 151 -8.51 14.76 -6.51
N LEU A 152 -7.52 15.13 -7.32
CA LEU A 152 -7.15 14.36 -8.51
C LEU A 152 -6.61 12.96 -8.14
N VAL A 153 -5.70 12.87 -7.18
CA VAL A 153 -5.20 11.56 -6.70
C VAL A 153 -6.35 10.72 -6.13
N SER A 154 -7.26 11.33 -5.36
CA SER A 154 -8.42 10.60 -4.80
C SER A 154 -9.37 10.12 -5.90
N ALA A 155 -9.62 10.95 -6.93
CA ALA A 155 -10.45 10.58 -8.07
C ALA A 155 -9.88 9.38 -8.84
N THR A 156 -8.54 9.23 -8.89
CA THR A 156 -7.92 8.08 -9.55
C THR A 156 -8.25 6.74 -8.89
N LEU A 157 -8.66 6.72 -7.61
CA LEU A 157 -9.11 5.49 -6.95
C LEU A 157 -10.43 4.99 -7.56
N GLY A 158 -11.38 5.90 -7.78
CA GLY A 158 -12.64 5.58 -8.45
C GLY A 158 -12.46 5.24 -9.92
N VAL A 159 -11.68 6.06 -10.65
CA VAL A 159 -11.41 5.83 -12.09
C VAL A 159 -10.63 4.55 -12.32
N GLY A 160 -9.63 4.26 -11.48
CA GLY A 160 -8.81 3.05 -11.57
C GLY A 160 -9.64 1.79 -11.38
N GLY A 161 -10.55 1.79 -10.41
CA GLY A 161 -11.48 0.68 -10.25
C GLY A 161 -12.50 0.54 -11.40
N ALA A 162 -13.02 1.66 -11.90
CA ALA A 162 -13.95 1.67 -13.02
C ALA A 162 -13.34 1.15 -14.33
N ILE A 163 -12.06 1.45 -14.59
CA ILE A 163 -11.32 0.93 -15.74
C ILE A 163 -10.83 -0.49 -15.50
N GLY A 164 -10.44 -0.81 -14.26
CA GLY A 164 -9.90 -2.10 -13.88
C GLY A 164 -10.86 -3.25 -14.09
N LEU A 165 -12.14 -3.08 -13.73
CA LEU A 165 -13.14 -4.14 -13.86
C LEU A 165 -13.39 -4.58 -15.33
N PRO A 166 -13.67 -3.69 -16.31
CA PRO A 166 -13.82 -4.07 -17.71
C PRO A 166 -12.55 -4.68 -18.31
N VAL A 167 -11.38 -4.09 -18.06
CA VAL A 167 -10.10 -4.60 -18.59
C VAL A 167 -9.82 -6.00 -18.05
N ALA A 168 -10.04 -6.20 -16.74
CA ALA A 168 -9.86 -7.50 -16.13
C ALA A 168 -10.86 -8.54 -16.66
N ALA A 169 -12.12 -8.16 -16.84
CA ALA A 169 -13.14 -9.05 -17.41
C ALA A 169 -12.79 -9.44 -18.86
N LEU A 170 -12.36 -8.49 -19.69
CA LEU A 170 -11.93 -8.76 -21.07
C LEU A 170 -10.76 -9.74 -21.13
N ILE A 171 -9.74 -9.53 -20.28
CA ILE A 171 -8.59 -10.44 -20.22
C ILE A 171 -9.05 -11.81 -19.74
N ALA A 172 -9.82 -11.90 -18.66
CA ALA A 172 -10.29 -13.16 -18.08
C ALA A 172 -11.21 -13.99 -18.99
N GLN A 173 -11.91 -13.35 -19.93
CA GLN A 173 -12.81 -14.02 -20.87
C GLN A 173 -12.09 -14.52 -22.12
N ASN A 174 -11.04 -13.84 -22.57
CA ASN A 174 -10.41 -14.08 -23.88
C ASN A 174 -8.98 -14.60 -23.79
N PHE A 175 -8.32 -14.46 -22.64
CA PHE A 175 -6.93 -14.80 -22.42
C PHE A 175 -6.76 -15.55 -21.10
N ASP A 176 -5.55 -16.06 -20.90
CA ASP A 176 -5.16 -16.64 -19.61
C ASP A 176 -5.15 -15.56 -18.51
N TYR A 177 -5.64 -15.90 -17.30
CA TYR A 177 -5.74 -14.95 -16.19
C TYR A 177 -4.37 -14.43 -15.71
N HIS A 178 -3.27 -15.14 -15.98
CA HIS A 178 -1.91 -14.69 -15.65
C HIS A 178 -1.54 -13.37 -16.37
N TYR A 179 -2.17 -13.07 -17.52
CA TYR A 179 -1.97 -11.79 -18.21
C TYR A 179 -2.41 -10.57 -17.39
N LEU A 180 -3.35 -10.74 -16.45
CA LEU A 180 -3.73 -9.69 -15.50
C LEU A 180 -2.51 -9.25 -14.67
N PHE A 181 -1.74 -10.22 -14.21
CA PHE A 181 -0.56 -10.00 -13.38
C PHE A 181 0.65 -9.53 -14.21
N TRP A 182 0.79 -9.97 -15.46
CA TRP A 182 1.80 -9.38 -16.36
C TRP A 182 1.52 -7.91 -16.68
N LEU A 183 0.25 -7.56 -16.92
CA LEU A 183 -0.17 -6.18 -17.11
C LEU A 183 0.11 -5.33 -15.86
N ALA A 184 -0.23 -5.86 -14.68
CA ALA A 184 0.09 -5.20 -13.42
C ALA A 184 1.61 -4.99 -13.27
N THR A 185 2.44 -6.01 -13.53
CA THR A 185 3.91 -5.85 -13.48
C THR A 185 4.40 -4.72 -14.39
N ALA A 186 3.92 -4.67 -15.63
CA ALA A 186 4.30 -3.61 -16.58
C ALA A 186 3.91 -2.21 -16.06
N LEU A 187 2.68 -2.05 -15.56
CA LEU A 187 2.21 -0.78 -14.99
C LEU A 187 2.99 -0.39 -13.73
N ALA A 188 3.33 -1.35 -12.86
CA ALA A 188 4.15 -1.09 -11.68
C ALA A 188 5.54 -0.57 -12.06
N ILE A 189 6.17 -1.15 -13.09
CA ILE A 189 7.46 -0.70 -13.61
C ILE A 189 7.36 0.73 -14.17
N VAL A 190 6.29 1.04 -14.90
CA VAL A 190 6.03 2.41 -15.37
C VAL A 190 5.94 3.39 -14.19
N ALA A 191 5.21 3.03 -13.12
CA ALA A 191 5.13 3.85 -11.92
C ALA A 191 6.50 4.04 -11.25
N VAL A 192 7.33 2.99 -11.16
CA VAL A 192 8.71 3.06 -10.64
C VAL A 192 9.52 4.07 -11.44
N ILE A 193 9.48 4.01 -12.78
CA ILE A 193 10.22 4.92 -13.66
C ILE A 193 9.74 6.35 -13.47
N LEU A 194 8.43 6.59 -13.46
CA LEU A 194 7.85 7.93 -13.26
C LEU A 194 8.27 8.51 -11.91
N VAL A 195 8.17 7.75 -10.82
CA VAL A 195 8.58 8.22 -9.49
C VAL A 195 10.09 8.46 -9.43
N ALA A 196 10.90 7.57 -10.00
CA ALA A 196 12.35 7.70 -9.99
C ALA A 196 12.86 8.91 -10.79
N THR A 197 12.11 9.33 -11.81
CA THR A 197 12.53 10.43 -12.70
C THR A 197 11.93 11.78 -12.31
N ILE A 198 10.67 11.81 -11.84
CA ILE A 198 9.92 13.05 -11.64
C ILE A 198 9.87 13.47 -10.16
N ILE A 199 9.73 12.53 -9.23
CA ILE A 199 9.56 12.89 -7.81
C ILE A 199 10.92 13.32 -7.23
N PRO A 200 11.02 14.51 -6.61
CA PRO A 200 12.28 14.97 -6.02
C PRO A 200 12.68 14.11 -4.83
N VAL A 201 13.98 14.01 -4.56
CA VAL A 201 14.50 13.31 -3.37
C VAL A 201 14.10 14.10 -2.12
N SER A 202 13.41 13.46 -1.18
CA SER A 202 13.07 14.08 0.10
C SER A 202 14.34 14.38 0.89
N THR A 203 14.59 15.65 1.18
CA THR A 203 15.67 16.11 2.07
C THR A 203 15.20 16.21 3.51
N LEU A 204 13.89 16.35 3.74
CA LEU A 204 13.29 16.35 5.07
C LEU A 204 13.14 14.91 5.54
N ARG A 205 13.85 14.57 6.62
CA ARG A 205 13.74 13.32 7.35
C ARG A 205 13.48 13.65 8.80
N VAL A 206 12.45 13.05 9.37
CA VAL A 206 12.19 13.15 10.80
C VAL A 206 13.04 12.07 11.48
N GLY A 207 13.94 12.47 12.38
CA GLY A 207 14.67 11.51 13.21
C GLY A 207 13.70 10.73 14.10
N GLY A 208 14.08 9.52 14.51
CA GLY A 208 13.25 8.68 15.37
C GLY A 208 13.56 7.21 15.20
N HIS A 209 12.99 6.38 16.06
CA HIS A 209 13.08 4.92 15.95
C HIS A 209 11.83 4.37 15.25
N PHE A 210 11.99 3.22 14.58
CA PHE A 210 10.85 2.49 14.02
C PHE A 210 10.28 1.59 15.09
N ASP A 211 8.98 1.72 15.37
CA ASP A 211 8.29 0.89 16.35
C ASP A 211 7.97 -0.50 15.76
N PHE A 212 8.97 -1.39 15.79
CA PHE A 212 8.82 -2.79 15.35
C PHE A 212 7.80 -3.55 16.19
N VAL A 213 7.73 -3.27 17.49
CA VAL A 213 6.81 -3.97 18.41
C VAL A 213 5.37 -3.54 18.11
N GLY A 214 5.14 -2.25 17.90
CA GLY A 214 3.87 -1.69 17.45
C GLY A 214 3.43 -2.29 16.11
N ALA A 215 4.32 -2.32 15.12
CA ALA A 215 4.03 -2.89 13.80
C ALA A 215 3.67 -4.38 13.86
N VAL A 216 4.43 -5.18 14.60
CA VAL A 216 4.18 -6.62 14.74
C VAL A 216 2.90 -6.89 15.54
N GLY A 217 2.68 -6.16 16.64
CA GLY A 217 1.45 -6.27 17.43
C GLY A 217 0.20 -5.93 16.61
N PHE A 218 0.25 -4.85 15.84
CA PHE A 218 -0.83 -4.45 14.93
C PHE A 218 -1.10 -5.52 13.86
N ALA A 219 -0.05 -6.05 13.24
CA ALA A 219 -0.17 -7.10 12.23
C ALA A 219 -0.77 -8.39 12.82
N ILE A 220 -0.25 -8.87 13.94
CA ILE A 220 -0.75 -10.10 14.60
C ILE A 220 -2.22 -9.94 15.00
N GLY A 221 -2.58 -8.80 15.60
CA GLY A 221 -3.95 -8.54 16.02
C GLY A 221 -4.94 -8.54 14.85
N LEU A 222 -4.61 -7.83 13.76
CA LEU A 222 -5.44 -7.80 12.56
C LEU A 222 -5.52 -9.16 11.85
N ILE A 223 -4.40 -9.88 11.73
CA ILE A 223 -4.36 -11.22 11.12
C ILE A 223 -5.22 -12.20 11.94
N GLY A 224 -5.11 -12.18 13.27
CA GLY A 224 -5.88 -13.07 14.14
C GLY A 224 -7.39 -12.87 14.02
N ILE A 225 -7.85 -11.61 14.13
CA ILE A 225 -9.27 -11.28 13.98
C ILE A 225 -9.78 -11.65 12.58
N LEU A 226 -9.03 -11.29 11.54
CA LEU A 226 -9.47 -11.55 10.17
C LEU A 226 -9.49 -13.04 9.86
N LEU A 227 -8.51 -13.82 10.33
CA LEU A 227 -8.54 -15.28 10.21
C LEU A 227 -9.76 -15.89 10.89
N ALA A 228 -10.07 -15.48 12.13
CA ALA A 228 -11.23 -15.97 12.85
C ALA A 228 -12.54 -15.70 12.11
N ILE A 229 -12.70 -14.49 11.56
CA ILE A 229 -13.91 -14.11 10.82
C ILE A 229 -13.97 -14.83 9.47
N SER A 230 -12.87 -14.86 8.71
CA SER A 230 -12.83 -15.44 7.36
C SER A 230 -12.94 -16.96 7.35
N LYS A 231 -12.44 -17.66 8.39
CA LYS A 231 -12.46 -19.13 8.48
C LYS A 231 -13.49 -19.67 9.49
N GLY A 232 -14.22 -18.80 10.18
CA GLY A 232 -15.20 -19.20 11.20
C GLY A 232 -16.31 -20.13 10.68
N SER A 233 -16.71 -19.99 9.42
CA SER A 233 -17.70 -20.89 8.80
C SER A 233 -17.15 -22.30 8.53
N GLU A 234 -15.85 -22.42 8.27
CA GLU A 234 -15.17 -23.68 7.95
C GLU A 234 -14.68 -24.39 9.22
N TRP A 235 -14.03 -23.65 10.12
CA TRP A 235 -13.51 -24.16 11.39
C TRP A 235 -14.57 -24.25 12.48
N GLY A 236 -15.75 -23.68 12.27
CA GLY A 236 -16.79 -23.53 13.26
C GLY A 236 -16.58 -22.31 14.15
N TRP A 237 -17.65 -21.54 14.35
CA TRP A 237 -17.63 -20.31 15.16
C TRP A 237 -17.37 -20.55 16.65
N THR A 238 -17.73 -21.74 17.13
CA THR A 238 -17.55 -22.15 18.52
C THR A 238 -16.26 -22.93 18.75
N SER A 239 -15.45 -23.16 17.71
CA SER A 239 -14.22 -23.93 17.88
C SER A 239 -13.19 -23.16 18.70
N PRO A 240 -12.37 -23.85 19.51
CA PRO A 240 -11.31 -23.20 20.29
C PRO A 240 -10.36 -22.37 19.43
N THR A 241 -10.10 -22.80 18.19
CA THR A 241 -9.23 -22.09 17.25
C THR A 241 -9.82 -20.74 16.84
N THR A 242 -11.09 -20.71 16.42
CA THR A 242 -11.77 -19.48 16.01
C THR A 242 -11.88 -18.50 17.17
N LEU A 243 -12.32 -18.98 18.34
CA LEU A 243 -12.45 -18.14 19.54
C LEU A 243 -11.08 -17.66 20.04
N GLY A 244 -10.06 -18.51 20.02
CA GLY A 244 -8.70 -18.16 20.43
C GLY A 244 -8.10 -17.07 19.53
N LEU A 245 -8.28 -17.17 18.21
CA LEU A 245 -7.83 -16.14 17.27
C LEU A 245 -8.61 -14.84 17.40
N LEU A 246 -9.93 -14.91 17.63
CA LEU A 246 -10.77 -13.73 17.78
C LEU A 246 -10.44 -12.99 19.09
N VAL A 247 -10.53 -13.69 20.23
CA VAL A 247 -10.27 -13.11 21.55
C VAL A 247 -8.80 -12.70 21.69
N GLY A 248 -7.88 -13.55 21.23
CA GLY A 248 -6.44 -13.26 21.23
C GLY A 248 -6.10 -12.06 20.34
N GLY A 249 -6.67 -11.98 19.13
CA GLY A 249 -6.48 -10.84 18.24
C GLY A 249 -7.00 -9.53 18.83
N VAL A 250 -8.20 -9.54 19.42
CA VAL A 250 -8.76 -8.39 20.14
C VAL A 250 -7.86 -8.00 21.33
N ALA A 251 -7.42 -8.96 22.13
CA ALA A 251 -6.55 -8.70 23.28
C ALA A 251 -5.20 -8.08 22.84
N VAL A 252 -4.61 -8.57 21.75
CA VAL A 252 -3.37 -8.02 21.17
C VAL A 252 -3.59 -6.60 20.68
N LEU A 253 -4.69 -6.30 19.97
CA LEU A 253 -4.98 -4.93 19.51
C LEU A 253 -5.26 -3.97 20.67
N VAL A 254 -5.94 -4.43 21.72
CA VAL A 254 -6.17 -3.63 22.93
C VAL A 254 -4.85 -3.34 23.64
N ALA A 255 -4.01 -4.35 23.84
CA ALA A 255 -2.68 -4.19 24.43
C ALA A 255 -1.80 -3.26 23.58
N TRP A 256 -1.80 -3.47 22.27
CA TRP A 256 -1.12 -2.60 21.30
C TRP A 256 -1.59 -1.15 21.45
N ALA A 257 -2.90 -0.88 21.49
CA ALA A 257 -3.42 0.47 21.64
C ALA A 257 -2.94 1.14 22.95
N PHE A 258 -2.87 0.40 24.06
CA PHE A 258 -2.34 0.94 25.32
C PHE A 258 -0.84 1.25 25.26
N ILE A 259 -0.06 0.42 24.58
CA ILE A 259 1.38 0.63 24.37
C ILE A 259 1.58 1.87 23.47
N GLU A 260 0.88 1.91 22.34
CA GLU A 260 0.96 2.97 21.34
C GLU A 260 0.60 4.34 21.93
N LEU A 261 -0.39 4.40 22.82
CA LEU A 261 -0.77 5.62 23.54
C LEU A 261 0.33 6.15 24.48
N ARG A 262 1.28 5.31 24.89
CA ARG A 262 2.42 5.66 25.76
C ARG A 262 3.71 5.87 24.98
N THR A 263 3.83 5.32 23.78
CA THR A 263 5.02 5.45 22.92
C THR A 263 5.10 6.85 22.30
N THR A 264 6.28 7.48 22.37
CA THR A 264 6.53 8.80 21.77
C THR A 264 6.71 8.76 20.26
N ASP A 265 7.27 7.65 19.75
CA ASP A 265 7.54 7.37 18.34
C ASP A 265 6.54 6.36 17.76
N ALA A 266 5.26 6.51 18.12
CA ALA A 266 4.16 5.64 17.69
C ALA A 266 4.09 5.51 16.16
N LEU A 267 3.87 4.28 15.69
CA LEU A 267 3.51 3.91 14.32
C LEU A 267 2.19 4.57 13.89
N VAL A 268 1.19 4.55 14.76
CA VAL A 268 -0.10 5.22 14.59
C VAL A 268 -0.33 6.12 15.78
N ASP A 269 -0.35 7.43 15.55
CA ASP A 269 -0.73 8.37 16.61
C ASP A 269 -2.23 8.27 16.90
N LEU A 270 -2.60 7.32 17.76
CA LEU A 270 -3.97 7.09 18.20
C LEU A 270 -4.56 8.36 18.83
N ARG A 271 -3.75 9.21 19.45
CA ARG A 271 -4.24 10.46 20.06
C ARG A 271 -4.78 11.40 19.00
N VAL A 272 -4.16 11.44 17.82
CA VAL A 272 -4.65 12.20 16.66
C VAL A 272 -5.85 11.51 16.03
N ALA A 273 -5.82 10.18 15.89
CA ALA A 273 -6.94 9.41 15.33
C ALA A 273 -8.25 9.58 16.12
N PHE A 274 -8.17 9.68 17.45
CA PHE A 274 -9.32 9.90 18.34
C PHE A 274 -9.73 11.37 18.50
N ARG A 275 -9.09 12.34 17.81
CA ARG A 275 -9.57 13.74 17.84
C ARG A 275 -10.91 13.84 17.11
N ARG A 276 -11.86 14.57 17.70
CA ARG A 276 -13.24 14.72 17.19
C ARG A 276 -13.35 14.92 15.67
N PRO A 277 -12.58 15.82 15.01
CA PRO A 277 -12.70 16.02 13.57
C PRO A 277 -12.32 14.77 12.77
N VAL A 278 -11.27 14.05 13.17
CA VAL A 278 -10.78 12.82 12.52
C VAL A 278 -11.71 11.65 12.82
N LEU A 279 -12.16 11.53 14.07
CA LEU A 279 -13.07 10.49 14.51
C LEU A 279 -14.43 10.57 13.81
N LEU A 280 -14.97 11.78 13.64
CA LEU A 280 -16.23 11.99 12.92
C LEU A 280 -16.10 11.64 11.43
N THR A 281 -14.93 11.87 10.82
CA THR A 281 -14.68 11.42 9.43
C THR A 281 -14.52 9.91 9.33
N ASN A 282 -13.94 9.24 10.33
CA ASN A 282 -13.78 7.78 10.33
C ASN A 282 -15.09 7.02 10.64
N LEU A 283 -16.05 7.67 11.30
CA LEU A 283 -17.36 7.10 11.66
C LEU A 283 -18.47 7.39 10.64
N ALA A 284 -18.25 8.38 9.75
CA ALA A 284 -19.19 8.77 8.70
C ALA A 284 -18.97 7.94 7.43
#